data_AF-A0A962KEC0-F1
#
_entry.id   AF-A0A962KEC0-F1
#
_cell.length_a   1.000
_cell.length_b   1.000
_cell.length_c   1.000
_cell.angle_alpha   90.00
_cell.angle_beta   90.00
_cell.angle_gamma   90.00
#
_symmetry.space_group_name_H-M   'P 1'
#
loop_
_entity.id
_entity.type
_entity.pdbx_description
1 polymer ?
#
loop_
_entity_poly.entity_id
_entity_poly.type
_entity_poly.pdbx_seq_one_letter_code
_entity_poly.pdbx_strand_id
1 'polypeptide(L)' 'MLKCRDVLEQADAYLANEMTKWQRVGFRVHLSLCRNCRRYLKNLRLTQVVSTQIPFTDNEPSAEQIEAIFLKIQQPKE' A
#
# COMPACT_ATOMS: atom_id res chain seq x y z
N MET A 1 -13.66 -20.99 -2.39
CA MET A 1 -12.95 -20.21 -3.45
C MET A 1 -13.03 -18.75 -3.05
N LEU A 2 -11.90 -18.05 -2.90
CA LEU A 2 -11.91 -16.63 -2.57
C LEU A 2 -12.54 -15.82 -3.70
N LYS A 3 -13.31 -14.79 -3.37
CA LYS A 3 -13.77 -13.78 -4.32
C LYS A 3 -12.67 -12.74 -4.52
N CYS A 4 -12.71 -12.02 -5.65
CA CYS A 4 -11.75 -10.94 -5.92
C CYS A 4 -11.75 -9.88 -4.80
N ARG A 5 -12.92 -9.57 -4.22
CA ARG A 5 -13.04 -8.63 -3.10
C ARG A 5 -12.25 -9.10 -1.87
N ASP A 6 -12.37 -10.37 -1.51
CA ASP A 6 -11.66 -10.96 -0.38
C ASP A 6 -10.13 -10.84 -0.57
N VAL A 7 -9.66 -10.94 -1.83
CA VAL A 7 -8.24 -10.76 -2.17
C VAL A 7 -7.79 -9.31 -2.00
N LEU A 8 -8.64 -8.33 -2.34
CA LEU A 8 -8.36 -6.90 -2.15
C LEU A 8 -8.28 -6.55 -0.65
N GLU A 9 -9.25 -7.00 0.13
CA GLU A 9 -9.32 -6.72 1.58
C GLU A 9 -8.15 -7.32 2.36
N GLN A 10 -7.62 -8.45 1.91
CA GLN A 10 -6.54 -9.18 2.59
C GLN A 10 -5.18 -9.05 1.89
N ALA A 11 -5.07 -8.16 0.90
CA ALA A 11 -3.88 -8.01 0.07
C ALA A 11 -2.65 -7.58 0.88
N ASP A 12 -2.84 -6.63 1.80
CA ASP A 12 -1.77 -6.09 2.63
C ASP A 12 -1.21 -7.17 3.56
N ALA A 13 -2.08 -7.90 4.27
CA ALA A 13 -1.68 -9.02 5.11
C ALA A 13 -0.96 -10.14 4.32
N TYR A 14 -1.40 -10.39 3.08
CA TYR A 14 -0.72 -11.34 2.19
C TYR A 14 0.70 -10.90 1.85
N LEU A 15 0.90 -9.60 1.54
CA LEU A 15 2.20 -9.02 1.22
C LEU A 15 3.12 -8.91 2.44
N ALA A 16 2.56 -8.61 3.61
CA ALA A 16 3.27 -8.49 4.89
C ALA A 16 3.66 -9.84 5.52
N ASN A 17 3.26 -10.98 4.94
CA ASN A 17 3.42 -12.33 5.51
C ASN A 17 2.65 -12.57 6.83
N GLU A 18 1.56 -11.85 7.07
CA GLU A 18 0.77 -11.95 8.31
C GLU A 18 -0.36 -12.98 8.23
N MET A 19 -0.46 -13.71 7.12
CA MET A 19 -1.50 -14.74 6.92
C MET A 19 -1.08 -16.12 7.42
N THR A 20 -2.06 -16.90 7.89
CA THR A 20 -1.87 -18.33 8.15
C THR A 20 -1.51 -19.11 6.88
N LYS A 21 -0.87 -20.27 7.04
CA LYS A 21 -0.46 -21.14 5.92
C LYS A 21 -1.64 -21.52 5.01
N TRP A 22 -2.82 -21.78 5.59
CA TRP A 22 -4.03 -22.15 4.84
C TRP A 22 -4.60 -21.00 4.03
N GLN A 23 -4.69 -19.80 4.60
CA GLN A 23 -5.15 -18.61 3.88
C GLN A 23 -4.23 -18.31 2.68
N ARG A 24 -2.92 -18.45 2.87
CA ARG A 24 -1.92 -18.27 1.81
C ARG A 24 -2.07 -19.27 0.66
N VAL A 25 -2.51 -20.50 0.93
CA VAL A 25 -2.82 -21.48 -0.13
C VAL A 25 -4.05 -21.04 -0.92
N GLY A 26 -5.13 -20.65 -0.24
CA GLY A 26 -6.34 -20.13 -0.89
C GLY A 26 -6.05 -18.93 -1.80
N PHE A 27 -5.21 -18.00 -1.34
CA PHE A 27 -4.70 -16.88 -2.14
C PHE A 27 -3.96 -17.36 -3.39
N ARG A 28 -2.99 -18.28 -3.24
CA ARG A 28 -2.23 -18.81 -4.37
C ARG A 28 -3.11 -19.48 -5.43
N VAL A 29 -4.13 -20.23 -5.00
CA VAL A 29 -5.11 -20.83 -5.92
C VAL A 29 -5.93 -19.78 -6.65
N HIS A 30 -6.44 -18.75 -5.95
CA HIS A 30 -7.18 -17.68 -6.63
C HIS A 30 -6.28 -16.94 -7.63
N LEU A 31 -5.05 -16.64 -7.24
CA LEU A 31 -4.08 -15.94 -8.07
C LEU A 31 -3.61 -16.76 -9.27
N SER A 32 -3.63 -18.09 -9.24
CA SER A 32 -3.34 -18.87 -10.46
C SER A 32 -4.44 -18.74 -11.51
N LEU A 33 -5.69 -18.57 -11.07
CA LEU A 33 -6.87 -18.50 -11.94
C LEU A 33 -7.21 -17.08 -12.40
N CYS A 34 -7.10 -16.08 -11.52
CA CYS A 34 -7.55 -14.71 -11.81
C CYS A 34 -6.40 -13.78 -12.20
N ARG A 35 -6.32 -13.41 -13.48
CA ARG A 35 -5.28 -12.48 -13.99
C ARG A 35 -5.39 -11.06 -13.40
N ASN A 36 -6.61 -10.59 -13.11
CA ASN A 36 -6.84 -9.24 -12.59
C ASN A 36 -6.28 -9.10 -11.17
N CYS A 37 -6.52 -10.08 -10.31
CA CYS A 37 -5.96 -10.10 -8.96
C CYS A 37 -4.43 -10.23 -8.95
N ARG A 38 -3.84 -10.98 -9.91
CA ARG A 38 -2.37 -10.98 -10.10
C ARG A 38 -1.83 -9.60 -10.44
N ARG A 39 -2.48 -8.90 -11.39
CA ARG A 39 -2.05 -7.55 -11.81
C ARG A 39 -2.19 -6.56 -10.66
N TYR A 40 -3.29 -6.64 -9.92
CA TYR A 40 -3.51 -5.81 -8.73
C TYR A 40 -2.40 -6.00 -7.70
N LEU A 41 -2.08 -7.24 -7.30
CA LEU A 41 -1.00 -7.50 -6.33
C LEU A 41 0.38 -7.06 -6.83
N LYS A 42 0.65 -7.19 -8.14
CA LYS A 42 1.88 -6.68 -8.73
C LYS A 42 2.00 -5.17 -8.56
N ASN A 43 0.91 -4.44 -8.84
CA ASN A 43 0.87 -2.98 -8.66
C ASN A 43 1.01 -2.60 -7.19
N LEU A 44 0.30 -3.29 -6.29
CA LEU A 44 0.38 -3.01 -4.86
C LEU A 44 1.80 -3.22 -4.31
N ARG A 45 2.49 -4.30 -4.72
CA ARG A 45 3.92 -4.49 -4.41
C ARG A 45 4.79 -3.36 -4.94
N LEU A 46 4.54 -2.90 -6.17
CA LEU A 46 5.31 -1.79 -6.73
C LEU A 46 5.11 -0.52 -5.90
N THR A 47 3.87 -0.20 -5.53
CA THR A 47 3.56 0.93 -4.64
C THR A 47 4.30 0.80 -3.32
N GLN A 48 4.28 -0.38 -2.69
CA GLN A 48 5.01 -0.63 -1.44
C GLN A 48 6.51 -0.36 -1.60
N VAL A 49 7.14 -0.89 -2.66
CA VAL A 49 8.56 -0.70 -2.94
C VAL A 49 8.89 0.77 -3.14
N VAL A 50 8.13 1.47 -3.99
CA VAL A 50 8.34 2.89 -4.24
C VAL A 50 8.17 3.71 -2.97
N SER A 51 7.14 3.44 -2.16
CA SER A 51 6.93 4.13 -0.88
C SER A 51 8.08 3.91 0.10
N THR A 52 8.68 2.71 0.15
CA THR A 52 9.87 2.44 0.99
C THR A 52 11.16 3.08 0.49
N GLN A 53 11.21 3.49 -0.78
CA GLN A 53 12.38 4.16 -1.38
C GLN A 53 12.34 5.67 -1.19
N ILE A 54 11.20 6.24 -0.80
CA ILE A 54 11.11 7.66 -0.45
C ILE A 54 11.84 7.81 0.89
N PRO A 55 12.93 8.61 0.97
CA PRO A 55 13.60 8.85 2.22
C PRO A 55 12.62 9.56 3.15
N PHE A 56 12.14 8.84 4.17
CA PHE A 56 11.54 9.49 5.31
C PHE A 56 12.66 10.24 6.01
N THR A 57 12.52 11.57 6.06
CA THR A 57 13.41 12.37 6.89
C THR A 57 13.00 12.10 8.33
N ASP A 58 13.85 11.37 9.07
CA ASP A 58 13.62 11.07 10.50
C ASP A 58 13.73 12.31 11.40
N ASN A 59 14.07 13.47 10.84
CA ASN A 59 14.05 14.72 11.57
C ASN A 59 12.60 15.16 11.77
N GLU A 60 12.21 15.32 13.03
CA GLU A 60 10.99 16.01 13.38
C GLU A 60 11.01 17.40 12.74
N PRO A 61 9.99 17.77 11.93
CA PRO A 61 9.99 19.04 11.24
C PRO A 61 10.00 20.17 12.26
N SER A 62 10.83 21.19 12.03
CA SER A 62 10.89 22.34 12.93
C SER A 62 9.55 23.10 12.90
N ALA A 63 9.25 23.84 13.97
CA ALA A 63 8.06 24.70 14.02
C ALA A 63 7.97 25.64 12.81
N GLU A 64 9.11 26.16 12.34
CA GLU A 64 9.23 27.00 11.15
C GLU A 64 8.83 26.27 9.86
N GLN A 65 9.20 25.00 9.72
CA GLN A 65 8.83 24.18 8.56
C GLN A 65 7.32 23.88 8.56
N ILE A 66 6.74 23.62 9.73
CA ILE A 66 5.30 23.37 9.89
C ILE A 66 4.51 24.64 9.55
N GLU A 67 4.94 25.80 10.04
CA GLU A 67 4.31 27.09 9.76
C GLU A 67 4.39 27.45 8.27
N ALA A 68 5.54 27.20 7.63
CA ALA A 68 5.72 27.41 6.19
C ALA A 68 4.76 26.54 5.34
N ILE A 69 4.47 25.31 5.77
CA ILE A 69 3.47 24.46 5.11
C ILE A 69 2.05 25.01 5.31
N PHE A 70 1.73 25.45 6.52
CA PHE A 70 0.43 26.05 6.85
C PHE A 70 0.12 27.26 5.97
N LEU A 71 1.10 28.14 5.79
CA LEU A 71 0.98 29.30 4.91
C LEU A 71 0.68 28.89 3.47
N LYS A 72 1.37 27.86 2.94
CA LYS A 72 1.14 27.36 1.58
C LYS A 72 -0.23 26.71 1.37
N ILE A 73 -0.81 26.08 2.40
CA ILE A 73 -2.15 25.49 2.34
C ILE A 73 -3.24 26.56 2.40
N GLN A 74 -3.00 27.66 3.13
CA GLN A 74 -3.94 28.78 3.24
C GLN A 74 -3.92 29.74 2.05
N GLN A 75 -2.91 29.68 1.17
CA GLN A 75 -2.94 30.49 -0.02
C GLN A 75 -4.10 30.05 -0.94
N PRO A 76 -4.97 30.98 -1.37
CA PRO A 76 -6.00 30.65 -2.34
C PRO A 76 -5.30 30.12 -3.59
N LYS A 77 -5.72 28.95 -4.06
CA LYS A 77 -5.36 28.48 -5.42
C LYS A 77 -5.84 29.56 -6.39
N GLU A 78 -4.91 30.27 -7.01
CA GLU A 78 -5.18 31.07 -8.21
C GLU A 78 -5.64 30.17 -9.37
#